data_AF-A0A4R5ECB9-F1
#
_entry.id   AF-A0A4R5ECB9-F1
#
_cell.length_a   1.000
_cell.length_b   1.000
_cell.length_c   1.000
_cell.angle_alpha   90.00
_cell.angle_beta   90.00
_cell.angle_gamma   90.00
#
_symmetry.space_group_name_H-M   'P 1'
#
loop_
_entity.id
_entity.type
_entity.pdbx_description
1 polymer ?
#
loop_
_entity_poly.entity_id
_entity_poly.type
_entity_poly.pdbx_seq_one_letter_code
_entity_poly.pdbx_strand_id
1 'polypeptide(L)'
;MIALTSLEHTRSSSARKERGPRLADLADVVIDNCAPPGDATVELGPGPRVGAVSSFTGVLIAQVLGELVCRKLLERGADVPVFVSANLASGDAHNAALYERYRERVRPLEP
;
A
#
# COMPACT_ATOMS: atom_id res chain seq x y z
N MET A 1 12.50 -3.78 -7.25
CA MET A 1 11.24 -4.18 -6.62
C MET A 1 11.16 -3.63 -5.19
N ILE A 2 10.02 -3.05 -4.81
CA ILE A 2 9.73 -2.63 -3.43
C ILE A 2 8.71 -3.61 -2.85
N ALA A 3 8.96 -4.15 -1.66
CA ALA A 3 8.02 -5.03 -0.95
C ALA A 3 7.44 -4.33 0.28
N LEU A 4 6.12 -4.44 0.46
CA LEU A 4 5.42 -4.10 1.69
C LEU A 4 5.02 -5.41 2.38
N THR A 5 5.53 -5.68 3.57
CA THR A 5 5.24 -6.91 4.31
C THR A 5 5.43 -6.73 5.81
N SER A 6 5.03 -7.71 6.63
CA SER A 6 5.42 -7.75 8.04
C SER A 6 6.70 -8.57 8.17
N LEU A 7 7.78 -7.96 8.65
CA LEU A 7 9.02 -8.69 8.87
C LEU A 7 8.91 -9.66 10.04
N GLU A 8 8.22 -9.29 11.11
CA GLU A 8 8.05 -10.15 12.28
C GLU A 8 7.23 -11.40 11.93
N HIS A 9 6.08 -11.22 11.25
CA HIS A 9 5.29 -12.34 10.74
C HIS A 9 6.13 -13.20 9.81
N THR A 10 6.81 -12.59 8.83
CA THR A 10 7.63 -13.29 7.82
C THR A 10 8.75 -14.11 8.45
N ARG A 11 9.33 -13.65 9.57
CA ARG A 11 10.43 -14.33 10.28
C ARG A 11 9.95 -15.28 11.38
N SER A 12 8.65 -15.29 11.69
CA SER A 12 8.08 -16.11 12.76
C SER A 12 8.12 -17.62 12.45
N SER A 13 8.12 -18.44 13.50
CA SER A 13 7.99 -19.90 13.39
C SER A 13 6.61 -20.34 12.88
N SER A 14 5.59 -19.50 13.06
CA SER A 14 4.22 -19.69 12.56
C SER A 14 4.06 -19.37 11.07
N ALA A 15 5.02 -18.66 10.47
CA ALA A 15 4.99 -18.41 9.04
C ALA A 15 5.01 -19.72 8.26
N ARG A 16 4.25 -19.79 7.17
CA ARG A 16 4.32 -20.93 6.24
C ARG A 16 5.77 -21.14 5.81
N LYS A 17 6.27 -22.36 6.00
CA LYS A 17 7.59 -22.78 5.52
C LYS A 17 7.47 -23.11 4.04
N GLU A 18 7.84 -22.17 3.20
CA GLU A 18 7.94 -22.41 1.76
C GLU A 18 9.38 -22.77 1.38
N ARG A 19 9.53 -23.64 0.37
CA ARG A 19 10.83 -23.92 -0.25
C ARG A 19 11.12 -22.78 -1.24
N GLY A 20 11.72 -21.70 -0.75
CA GLY A 20 12.11 -20.58 -1.60
C GLY A 20 12.44 -19.32 -0.79
N PRO A 21 13.02 -18.29 -1.46
CA PRO A 21 13.18 -16.98 -0.85
C PRO A 21 11.82 -16.36 -0.53
N ARG A 22 11.74 -15.63 0.57
CA ARG A 22 10.54 -14.89 0.97
C ARG A 22 10.48 -13.59 0.15
N LEU A 23 9.30 -12.95 0.10
CA LEU A 23 9.12 -11.68 -0.63
C LEU A 23 10.16 -10.61 -0.22
N ALA A 24 10.45 -10.51 1.08
CA ALA A 24 11.45 -9.59 1.61
C ALA A 24 12.87 -9.88 1.10
N ASP A 25 13.19 -11.14 0.81
CA ASP A 25 14.52 -11.56 0.32
C ASP A 25 14.72 -11.22 -1.16
N LEU A 26 13.64 -10.96 -1.89
CA LEU A 26 13.66 -10.65 -3.32
C LEU A 26 13.62 -9.13 -3.62
N ALA A 27 13.32 -8.30 -2.62
CA ALA A 27 13.09 -6.87 -2.81
C ALA A 27 14.37 -6.04 -2.61
N ASP A 28 14.54 -4.99 -3.42
CA ASP A 28 15.61 -4.00 -3.24
C ASP A 28 15.34 -3.11 -2.02
N VAL A 29 14.06 -2.85 -1.74
CA VAL A 29 13.59 -2.06 -0.60
C VAL A 29 12.43 -2.80 0.05
N VAL A 30 12.52 -3.01 1.35
CA VAL A 30 11.44 -3.57 2.15
C VAL A 30 10.87 -2.49 3.07
N ILE A 31 9.55 -2.31 3.01
CA ILE A 31 8.79 -1.49 3.94
C ILE A 31 8.07 -2.44 4.88
N ASP A 32 8.43 -2.37 6.15
CA ASP A 32 7.80 -3.16 7.21
C ASP A 32 6.48 -2.51 7.64
N ASN A 33 5.38 -3.26 7.57
CA ASN A 33 4.07 -2.79 8.02
C ASN A 33 3.83 -3.02 9.53
N CYS A 34 4.82 -3.64 10.21
CA CYS A 34 4.87 -3.86 11.65
C CYS A 34 3.71 -4.68 12.23
N ALA A 35 2.97 -5.44 11.41
CA ALA A 35 1.97 -6.36 11.92
C ALA A 35 2.63 -7.53 12.65
N PRO A 36 2.12 -8.00 13.80
CA PRO A 36 2.70 -9.14 14.49
C PRO A 36 2.41 -10.47 13.74
N PRO A 37 3.05 -11.57 14.15
CA PRO A 37 2.68 -12.90 13.68
C PRO A 37 1.18 -13.18 13.85
N GLY A 38 0.55 -13.72 12.81
CA GLY A 38 -0.90 -13.92 12.76
C GLY A 38 -1.77 -12.66 12.54
N ASP A 39 -1.18 -11.45 12.54
CA ASP A 39 -1.90 -10.17 12.32
C ASP A 39 -3.16 -10.02 13.19
N ALA A 40 -3.00 -10.21 14.50
CA ALA A 40 -4.05 -9.99 15.49
C ALA A 40 -3.44 -9.44 16.78
N THR A 41 -3.90 -8.26 17.20
CA THR A 41 -3.29 -7.47 18.28
C THR A 41 -4.08 -7.46 19.58
N VAL A 42 -5.35 -7.90 19.56
CA VAL A 42 -6.27 -7.85 20.70
C VAL A 42 -6.73 -9.26 21.06
N GLU A 43 -6.53 -9.66 22.32
CA GLU A 43 -7.05 -10.91 22.87
C GLU A 43 -8.41 -10.67 23.54
N LEU A 44 -9.43 -11.43 23.15
CA LEU A 44 -10.79 -11.29 23.70
C LEU A 44 -11.09 -12.29 24.83
N GLY A 45 -10.16 -13.20 25.09
CA GLY A 45 -10.27 -14.31 26.03
C GLY A 45 -9.32 -15.44 25.62
N PRO A 46 -9.37 -16.61 26.30
CA PRO A 46 -8.48 -17.72 26.00
C PRO A 46 -8.68 -18.25 24.56
N GLY A 47 -7.80 -17.86 23.64
CA GLY A 47 -7.78 -18.33 22.25
C GLY A 47 -8.15 -17.26 21.20
N PRO A 48 -9.36 -16.67 21.21
CA PRO A 48 -9.77 -15.71 20.20
C PRO A 48 -8.93 -14.42 20.20
N ARG A 49 -8.42 -14.07 19.02
CA ARG A 49 -7.67 -12.84 18.77
C ARG A 49 -8.23 -12.09 17.57
N VAL A 50 -8.29 -10.76 17.68
CA VAL A 50 -8.82 -9.83 16.67
C VAL A 50 -7.92 -8.61 16.55
N GLY A 51 -8.34 -7.61 15.77
CA GLY A 51 -7.58 -6.36 15.61
C GLY A 51 -6.38 -6.55 14.69
N ALA A 52 -6.64 -6.99 13.47
CA ALA A 52 -5.65 -6.98 12.40
C ALA A 52 -5.23 -5.55 12.06
N VAL A 53 -3.92 -5.33 11.92
CA VAL A 53 -3.34 -4.00 11.70
C VAL A 53 -2.69 -3.88 10.34
N SER A 54 -2.31 -4.99 9.69
CA SER A 54 -1.55 -4.98 8.43
C SER A 54 -2.23 -4.21 7.30
N SER A 55 -3.56 -4.32 7.18
CA SER A 55 -4.33 -3.56 6.17
C SER A 55 -4.33 -2.06 6.46
N PHE A 56 -4.52 -1.68 7.72
CA PHE A 56 -4.54 -0.28 8.13
C PHE A 56 -3.16 0.37 7.93
N THR A 57 -2.10 -0.28 8.41
CA THR A 57 -0.73 0.22 8.23
C THR A 57 -0.32 0.17 6.76
N GLY A 58 -0.74 -0.85 6.01
CA GLY A 58 -0.47 -0.95 4.58
C GLY A 58 -1.11 0.17 3.76
N VAL A 59 -2.37 0.51 4.02
CA VAL A 59 -3.04 1.66 3.39
C VAL A 59 -2.34 2.96 3.76
N LEU A 60 -2.01 3.17 5.04
CA LEU A 60 -1.29 4.35 5.49
C LEU A 60 0.05 4.49 4.76
N ILE A 61 0.84 3.42 4.69
CA ILE A 61 2.13 3.40 3.98
C ILE A 61 1.95 3.74 2.50
N ALA A 62 0.95 3.16 1.83
CA ALA A 62 0.68 3.45 0.42
C ALA A 62 0.31 4.92 0.19
N GLN A 63 -0.51 5.51 1.06
CA GLN A 63 -0.88 6.93 0.99
C GLN A 63 0.32 7.85 1.22
N VAL A 64 1.14 7.56 2.24
CA VAL A 64 2.37 8.33 2.53
C VAL A 64 3.38 8.20 1.39
N LEU A 65 3.53 7.01 0.79
CA LEU A 65 4.41 6.83 -0.36
C LEU A 65 3.94 7.65 -1.57
N GLY A 66 2.64 7.64 -1.85
CA GLY A 66 2.06 8.46 -2.92
C GLY A 66 2.32 9.95 -2.70
N GLU A 67 2.10 10.42 -1.48
CA GLU A 67 2.39 11.81 -1.06
C GLU A 67 3.87 12.16 -1.27
N LEU A 68 4.79 11.36 -0.77
CA LEU A 68 6.23 11.59 -0.89
C LEU A 68 6.70 11.61 -2.34
N VAL A 69 6.14 10.75 -3.19
CA VAL A 69 6.43 10.75 -4.64
C VAL A 69 5.94 12.05 -5.27
N CYS A 70 4.71 12.48 -4.96
CA CYS A 70 4.15 13.74 -5.46
C CYS A 70 5.00 14.94 -5.04
N ARG A 71 5.39 15.02 -3.77
CA ARG A 71 6.26 16.09 -3.25
C ARG A 71 7.60 16.14 -4.00
N LYS A 72 8.23 14.98 -4.22
CA LYS A 72 9.50 14.89 -4.96
C LYS A 72 9.38 15.28 -6.44
N LEU A 73 8.23 15.06 -7.07
CA LEU A 73 7.99 15.53 -8.43
C LEU A 73 7.89 17.06 -8.47
N LEU A 74 7.16 17.67 -7.53
CA LEU A 74 7.06 19.13 -7.42
C LEU A 74 8.42 19.79 -7.14
N GLU A 75 9.22 19.22 -6.24
CA GLU A 75 10.59 19.68 -5.96
C GLU A 75 11.48 19.70 -7.22
N ARG A 76 11.16 18.89 -8.22
CA ARG A 76 11.86 18.81 -9.51
C ARG A 76 11.23 19.67 -10.59
N GLY A 77 10.22 20.47 -10.27
CA GLY A 77 9.48 21.29 -11.22
C GLY A 77 8.61 20.48 -12.19
N ALA A 78 8.25 19.25 -11.84
CA ALA A 78 7.39 18.39 -12.66
C ALA A 78 5.92 18.48 -12.19
N ASP A 79 5.00 18.32 -13.13
CA ASP A 79 3.56 18.21 -12.83
C ASP A 79 3.23 16.89 -12.11
N VAL A 80 2.20 16.94 -11.26
CA VAL A 80 1.74 15.77 -10.49
C VAL A 80 0.37 15.28 -10.98
N PRO A 81 0.29 14.05 -11.52
CA PRO A 81 -0.95 13.48 -12.04
C PRO A 81 -1.80 12.83 -10.93
N VAL A 82 -2.36 13.63 -10.02
CA VAL A 82 -3.25 13.15 -8.95
C VAL A 82 -4.71 13.32 -9.34
N PHE A 83 -5.52 12.28 -9.13
CA PHE A 83 -6.97 12.37 -9.30
C PHE A 83 -7.60 13.29 -8.24
N VAL A 84 -8.50 14.16 -8.69
CA VAL A 84 -9.32 15.01 -7.82
C VAL A 84 -10.55 14.21 -7.39
N SER A 85 -11.00 14.39 -6.16
CA SER A 85 -12.22 13.73 -5.68
C SER A 85 -13.41 14.04 -6.59
N ALA A 86 -14.19 13.01 -6.96
CA ALA A 86 -15.41 13.16 -7.75
C ALA A 86 -16.50 14.01 -7.05
N ASN A 87 -16.38 14.23 -5.73
CA ASN A 87 -17.27 15.11 -4.99
C ASN A 87 -16.95 16.61 -5.18
N LEU A 88 -15.89 16.95 -5.94
CA LEU A 88 -15.53 18.32 -6.28
C LEU A 88 -15.89 18.60 -7.74
N ALA A 89 -16.71 19.63 -7.98
CA ALA A 89 -17.18 20.01 -9.31
C ALA A 89 -16.07 20.33 -10.33
N SER A 90 -14.84 20.58 -9.87
CA SER A 90 -13.68 20.85 -10.70
C SER A 90 -12.92 19.60 -11.16
N GLY A 91 -13.30 18.40 -10.68
CA GLY A 91 -12.50 17.18 -10.86
C GLY A 91 -12.68 16.48 -12.20
N ASP A 92 -13.83 16.63 -12.86
CA ASP A 92 -14.20 15.74 -13.97
C ASP A 92 -13.29 15.88 -15.20
N ALA A 93 -13.07 17.11 -15.68
CA ALA A 93 -12.23 17.36 -16.86
C ALA A 93 -10.77 16.97 -16.60
N HIS A 94 -10.26 17.27 -15.39
CA HIS A 94 -8.91 16.90 -14.97
C HIS A 94 -8.73 15.38 -14.90
N ASN A 95 -9.66 14.69 -14.25
CA ASN A 95 -9.63 13.24 -14.11
C ASN A 95 -9.80 12.53 -15.44
N ALA A 96 -10.65 13.02 -16.35
CA ALA A 96 -10.82 12.46 -17.69
C ALA A 96 -9.50 12.48 -18.49
N ALA A 97 -8.75 13.59 -18.42
CA ALA A 97 -7.44 13.69 -19.06
C ALA A 97 -6.42 12.69 -18.47
N LEU A 98 -6.46 12.47 -17.15
CA LEU A 98 -5.62 11.47 -16.49
C LEU A 98 -6.02 10.03 -16.87
N TYR A 99 -7.32 9.73 -16.94
CA TYR A 99 -7.79 8.41 -17.37
C TYR A 99 -7.34 8.10 -18.79
N GLU A 100 -7.50 9.03 -19.73
CA GLU A 100 -7.05 8.84 -21.10
C GLU A 100 -5.54 8.58 -21.16
N ARG A 101 -4.76 9.43 -20.47
CA ARG A 101 -3.30 9.31 -20.42
C ARG A 101 -2.82 7.99 -19.82
N TYR A 102 -3.53 7.44 -18.83
CA TYR A 102 -3.10 6.26 -18.07
C TYR A 102 -3.97 5.02 -18.28
N ARG A 103 -4.81 4.99 -19.32
CA ARG A 103 -5.81 3.93 -19.58
C ARG A 103 -5.26 2.50 -19.60
N GLU A 104 -4.00 2.32 -20.01
CA GLU A 104 -3.35 1.00 -20.07
C GLU A 104 -2.84 0.53 -18.70
N ARG A 105 -2.75 1.45 -17.73
CA ARG A 105 -2.15 1.21 -16.40
C ARG A 105 -3.16 1.33 -15.26
N VAL A 106 -4.18 2.17 -15.42
CA VAL A 106 -5.19 2.46 -14.41
C VAL A 106 -6.55 2.05 -14.98
N ARG A 107 -7.21 1.11 -14.30
CA ARG A 107 -8.58 0.74 -14.63
C ARG A 107 -9.54 1.80 -14.09
N PRO A 108 -10.57 2.21 -14.84
CA PRO A 108 -11.59 3.10 -14.31
C PRO A 108 -12.32 2.45 -13.12
N LEU A 109 -12.73 3.29 -12.16
CA LEU A 109 -13.38 2.87 -10.91
C LEU A 109 -14.78 2.25 -11.14
N GLU A 110 -15.44 2.61 -12.24
CA GLU A 110 -16.70 2.02 -12.72
C GLU A 110 -16.61 1.77 -14.24
N PRO A 111 -17.37 0.80 -14.79
CA PRO A 111 -17.35 0.46 -16.22
C PRO A 111 -17.86 1.57 -17.14
#